data_AF-A0A977PTC1-F1
#
_entry.id   AF-A0A977PTC1-F1
#
_cell.length_a   1.000
_cell.length_b   1.000
_cell.length_c   1.000
_cell.angle_alpha   90.00
_cell.angle_beta   90.00
_cell.angle_gamma   90.00
#
_symmetry.space_group_name_H-M   'P 1'
#
loop_
_entity.id
_entity.type
_entity.pdbx_description
1 polymer ?
#
loop_
_entity_poly.entity_id
_entity_poly.type
_entity_poly.pdbx_seq_one_letter_code
_entity_poly.pdbx_strand_id
1 'polypeptide(L)'
;MPLMPSSVIETYIERVTELSQSTKRIPTPHELEKIVTELGIAPEEIAKAEKESQAHFTRAQGYLRLQYWDDAILELQEAIAFNPSSAAMMLASASAYLGRWRRSHKREDATQFHRQVRQCLAIQPDSEEALNLLQTFQRDRQKRQQRWLYLGIFSGAVVLGVMTYLLTHNRLPYVLQSRTDLDQINQKLEREIQTLHREQAALRQELINLRTNQTEASQMEIARLNNKVNNLEKSLQTLQQKLSSTTLPLLPPSRDAN
;
A
#
# COMPACT_ATOMS: atom_id res chain seq x y z
N MET A 1 31.79 -8.43 32.27
CA MET A 1 31.04 -9.29 31.32
C MET A 1 30.50 -8.38 30.23
N PRO A 2 31.05 -8.40 29.01
CA PRO A 2 30.54 -7.55 27.95
C PRO A 2 29.20 -8.13 27.49
N LEU A 3 28.14 -7.42 27.83
CA LEU A 3 26.81 -7.66 27.33
C LEU A 3 26.70 -7.02 25.95
N MET A 4 26.66 -7.88 24.92
CA MET A 4 25.81 -7.74 23.72
C MET A 4 26.32 -6.73 22.64
N PRO A 5 25.74 -6.67 21.40
CA PRO A 5 24.32 -7.00 21.18
C PRO A 5 23.81 -7.44 19.80
N SER A 6 22.77 -8.28 19.76
CA SER A 6 21.73 -8.37 18.71
C SER A 6 22.14 -8.74 17.26
N SER A 7 23.22 -8.17 16.72
CA SER A 7 23.52 -8.13 15.30
C SER A 7 23.86 -9.48 14.71
N VAL A 8 24.54 -10.38 15.43
CA VAL A 8 24.94 -11.69 14.88
C VAL A 8 23.72 -12.58 14.67
N ILE A 9 22.77 -12.58 15.62
CA ILE A 9 21.51 -13.32 15.51
C ILE A 9 20.61 -12.65 14.47
N GLU A 10 20.56 -11.32 14.42
CA GLU A 10 19.85 -10.59 13.36
C GLU A 10 20.43 -10.90 11.98
N THR A 11 21.77 -10.95 11.85
CA THR A 11 22.47 -11.32 10.61
C THR A 11 22.18 -12.77 10.22
N TYR A 12 22.09 -13.67 11.22
CA TYR A 12 21.65 -15.05 10.99
C TYR A 12 20.21 -15.10 10.46
N ILE A 13 19.27 -14.43 11.13
CA ILE A 13 17.86 -14.36 10.69
C ILE A 13 17.79 -13.76 9.29
N GLU A 14 18.49 -12.66 9.03
CA GLU A 14 18.55 -12.02 7.72
C GLU A 14 19.07 -13.01 6.66
N ARG A 15 20.21 -13.68 6.91
CA ARG A 15 20.79 -14.61 5.95
C ARG A 15 19.89 -15.82 5.67
N VAL A 16 19.24 -16.33 6.70
CA VAL A 16 18.26 -17.42 6.59
C VAL A 16 17.02 -16.96 5.80
N THR A 17 16.57 -15.74 6.00
CA THR A 17 15.45 -15.17 5.22
C THR A 17 15.84 -14.93 3.76
N GLU A 18 17.04 -14.44 3.47
CA GLU A 18 17.57 -14.30 2.10
C GLU A 18 17.67 -15.64 1.40
N LEU A 19 18.19 -16.66 2.09
CA LEU A 19 18.29 -18.01 1.54
C LEU A 19 16.90 -18.56 1.22
N SER A 20 15.94 -18.36 2.13
CA SER A 20 14.53 -18.76 1.92
C SER A 20 13.89 -18.03 0.74
N GLN A 21 14.14 -16.73 0.58
CA GLN A 21 13.60 -15.93 -0.52
C GLN A 21 14.22 -16.31 -1.87
N SER A 22 15.54 -16.49 -1.92
CA SER A 22 16.28 -16.84 -3.14
C SER A 22 15.94 -18.24 -3.64
N THR A 23 15.89 -19.22 -2.74
CA THR A 23 15.60 -20.63 -3.08
C THR A 23 14.11 -20.96 -3.11
N LYS A 24 13.23 -20.03 -2.67
CA LYS A 24 11.78 -20.22 -2.53
C LYS A 24 11.39 -21.47 -1.74
N ARG A 25 12.26 -21.94 -0.84
CA ARG A 25 12.02 -23.11 0.02
C ARG A 25 12.53 -22.84 1.43
N ILE A 26 12.09 -23.68 2.36
CA ILE A 26 12.61 -23.65 3.72
C ILE A 26 14.07 -24.16 3.69
N PRO A 27 15.01 -23.43 4.32
CA PRO A 27 16.37 -23.91 4.50
C PRO A 27 16.40 -25.23 5.28
N THR A 28 17.22 -26.17 4.84
CA THR A 28 17.41 -27.45 5.53
C THR A 28 18.30 -27.27 6.77
N PRO A 29 18.22 -28.18 7.77
CA PRO A 29 19.06 -28.09 8.97
C PRO A 29 20.57 -27.99 8.66
N HIS A 30 21.06 -28.75 7.68
CA HIS A 30 22.45 -28.69 7.24
C HIS A 30 22.84 -27.31 6.64
N GLU A 31 21.91 -26.65 5.94
CA GLU A 31 22.16 -25.31 5.42
C GLU A 31 22.20 -24.26 6.53
N LEU A 32 21.39 -24.44 7.57
CA LEU A 32 21.43 -23.59 8.77
C LEU A 32 22.77 -23.77 9.50
N GLU A 33 23.25 -25.00 9.68
CA GLU A 33 24.58 -25.29 10.26
C GLU A 33 25.71 -24.66 9.43
N LYS A 34 25.59 -24.67 8.10
CA LYS A 34 26.56 -24.00 7.22
C LYS A 34 26.57 -22.48 7.44
N ILE A 35 25.41 -21.84 7.55
CA ILE A 35 25.31 -20.39 7.83
C ILE A 35 25.92 -20.08 9.20
N VAL A 36 25.61 -20.89 10.22
CA VAL A 36 26.16 -20.76 11.58
C VAL A 36 27.69 -20.81 11.57
N THR A 37 28.26 -21.79 10.87
CA THR A 37 29.72 -21.96 10.77
C THR A 37 30.38 -20.85 9.96
N GLU A 38 29.76 -20.41 8.86
CA GLU A 38 30.22 -19.26 8.06
C GLU A 38 30.23 -17.95 8.85
N LEU A 39 29.22 -17.74 9.71
CA LEU A 39 29.10 -16.56 10.57
C LEU A 39 29.94 -16.66 11.86
N GLY A 40 30.57 -17.80 12.12
CA GLY A 40 31.37 -18.02 13.32
C GLY A 40 30.55 -17.98 14.62
N ILE A 41 29.26 -18.34 14.57
CA ILE A 41 28.37 -18.31 15.72
C ILE A 41 28.77 -19.44 16.68
N ALA A 42 28.98 -19.10 17.95
CA ALA A 42 29.34 -20.10 18.94
C ALA A 42 28.15 -21.04 19.21
N PRO A 43 28.37 -22.34 19.45
CA PRO A 43 27.29 -23.28 19.75
C PRO A 43 26.46 -22.89 20.98
N GLU A 44 27.06 -22.16 21.93
CA GLU A 44 26.36 -21.62 23.10
C GLU A 44 25.33 -20.55 22.73
N GLU A 45 25.60 -19.74 21.71
CA GLU A 45 24.68 -18.69 21.25
C GLU A 45 23.48 -19.30 20.50
N ILE A 46 23.71 -20.36 19.73
CA ILE A 46 22.64 -21.14 19.08
C ILE A 46 21.75 -21.77 20.15
N ALA A 47 22.33 -22.41 21.15
CA ALA A 47 21.58 -23.02 22.24
C ALA A 47 20.73 -21.98 22.98
N LYS A 48 21.23 -20.74 23.12
CA LYS A 48 20.46 -19.63 23.67
C LYS A 48 19.31 -19.22 22.75
N ALA A 49 19.53 -19.09 21.45
CA ALA A 49 18.50 -18.76 20.47
C ALA A 49 17.40 -19.83 20.37
N GLU A 50 17.77 -21.11 20.40
CA GLU A 50 16.83 -22.23 20.45
C GLU A 50 16.01 -22.23 21.75
N LYS A 51 16.64 -21.94 22.88
CA LYS A 51 15.95 -21.81 24.16
C LYS A 51 14.93 -20.65 24.13
N GLU A 52 15.28 -19.54 23.51
CA GLU A 52 14.41 -18.38 23.32
C GLU A 52 13.23 -18.72 22.38
N SER A 53 13.51 -19.36 21.24
CA SER A 53 12.49 -19.91 20.32
C SER A 53 11.49 -20.80 21.06
N GLN A 54 11.98 -21.71 21.90
CA GLN A 54 11.14 -22.62 22.66
C GLN A 54 10.30 -21.90 23.72
N ALA A 55 10.82 -20.83 24.32
CA ALA A 55 10.08 -20.01 25.27
C ALA A 55 8.93 -19.25 24.59
N HIS A 56 9.17 -18.67 23.42
CA HIS A 56 8.13 -18.08 22.57
C HIS A 56 7.06 -19.12 22.18
N PHE A 57 7.49 -20.30 21.73
CA PHE A 57 6.58 -21.38 21.36
C PHE A 57 5.70 -21.85 22.53
N THR A 58 6.27 -21.95 23.73
CA THR A 58 5.54 -22.35 24.94
C THR A 58 4.47 -21.33 25.30
N ARG A 59 4.78 -20.03 25.21
CA ARG A 59 3.79 -18.95 25.40
C ARG A 59 2.68 -19.01 24.36
N ALA A 60 3.04 -19.20 23.09
CA ALA A 60 2.06 -19.34 22.02
C ALA A 60 1.10 -20.51 22.22
N GLN A 61 1.59 -21.65 22.72
CA GLN A 61 0.72 -22.78 23.05
C GLN A 61 -0.28 -22.44 24.17
N GLY A 62 0.13 -21.61 25.14
CA GLY A 62 -0.78 -21.06 26.15
C GLY A 62 -1.87 -20.21 25.52
N TYR A 63 -1.50 -19.28 24.64
CA TYR A 63 -2.45 -18.43 23.92
C TYR A 63 -3.38 -19.22 23.00
N LEU A 64 -2.89 -20.25 22.32
CA LEU A 64 -3.70 -21.16 21.50
C LEU A 64 -4.79 -21.87 22.32
N ARG A 65 -4.44 -22.37 23.53
CA ARG A 65 -5.40 -23.01 24.43
C ARG A 65 -6.49 -22.03 24.90
N LEU A 66 -6.12 -20.77 25.11
CA LEU A 66 -7.04 -19.69 25.50
C LEU A 66 -7.75 -19.04 24.29
N GLN A 67 -7.48 -19.49 23.07
CA GLN A 67 -8.04 -18.95 21.83
C GLN A 67 -7.68 -17.48 21.56
N TYR A 68 -6.56 -17.01 22.12
CA TYR A 68 -5.97 -15.70 21.84
C TYR A 68 -5.12 -15.79 20.58
N TRP A 69 -5.79 -15.86 19.44
CA TRP A 69 -5.16 -16.16 18.15
C TRP A 69 -4.14 -15.12 17.72
N ASP A 70 -4.40 -13.83 17.98
CA ASP A 70 -3.51 -12.74 17.58
C ASP A 70 -2.17 -12.81 18.34
N ASP A 71 -2.22 -12.97 19.67
CA ASP A 71 -1.03 -13.10 20.51
C ASP A 71 -0.27 -14.40 20.21
N ALA A 72 -1.00 -15.50 19.97
CA ALA A 72 -0.39 -16.76 19.55
C ALA A 72 0.39 -16.60 18.23
N ILE A 73 -0.16 -15.89 17.25
CA ILE A 73 0.50 -15.67 15.96
C ILE A 73 1.78 -14.87 16.14
N LEU A 74 1.76 -13.80 16.96
CA LEU A 74 2.95 -12.98 17.23
C LEU A 74 4.07 -13.82 17.86
N GLU A 75 3.76 -14.55 18.93
CA GLU A 75 4.75 -15.41 19.60
C GLU A 75 5.27 -16.52 18.67
N LEU A 76 4.43 -17.06 17.78
CA LEU A 76 4.85 -18.08 16.80
C LEU A 76 5.73 -17.50 15.71
N GLN A 77 5.53 -16.24 15.31
CA GLN A 77 6.40 -15.57 14.34
C GLN A 77 7.81 -15.43 14.90
N GLU A 78 7.94 -15.00 16.16
CA GLU A 78 9.23 -14.94 16.85
C GLU A 78 9.86 -16.34 16.97
N ALA A 79 9.10 -17.34 17.41
CA ALA A 79 9.60 -18.71 17.54
C ALA A 79 10.15 -19.27 16.21
N ILE A 80 9.39 -19.09 15.11
CA ILE A 80 9.75 -19.56 13.77
C ILE A 80 10.94 -18.78 13.18
N ALA A 81 11.13 -17.51 13.54
CA ALA A 81 12.28 -16.74 13.09
C ALA A 81 13.61 -17.37 13.55
N PHE A 82 13.64 -17.89 14.77
CA PHE A 82 14.80 -18.60 15.31
C PHE A 82 14.92 -20.04 14.79
N ASN A 83 13.81 -20.73 14.60
CA ASN A 83 13.80 -22.11 14.07
C ASN A 83 12.80 -22.26 12.90
N PRO A 84 13.21 -21.90 11.67
CA PRO A 84 12.34 -21.94 10.50
C PRO A 84 12.10 -23.36 9.97
N SER A 85 12.75 -24.38 10.52
CA SER A 85 12.63 -25.78 10.11
C SER A 85 11.72 -26.60 11.03
N SER A 86 11.08 -25.95 12.02
CA SER A 86 10.21 -26.63 12.97
C SER A 86 8.80 -26.85 12.42
N ALA A 87 8.50 -28.07 12.00
CA ALA A 87 7.16 -28.48 11.55
C ALA A 87 6.09 -28.25 12.64
N ALA A 88 6.41 -28.50 13.92
CA ALA A 88 5.50 -28.29 15.04
C ALA A 88 5.12 -26.81 15.22
N MET A 89 6.07 -25.89 15.08
CA MET A 89 5.79 -24.45 15.17
C MET A 89 4.96 -23.96 13.99
N MET A 90 5.21 -24.49 12.78
CA MET A 90 4.39 -24.19 11.59
C MET A 90 2.94 -24.69 11.76
N LEU A 91 2.74 -25.89 12.31
CA LEU A 91 1.40 -26.42 12.58
C LEU A 91 0.65 -25.63 13.63
N ALA A 92 1.32 -25.22 14.70
CA ALA A 92 0.75 -24.33 15.69
C ALA A 92 0.36 -22.97 15.06
N SER A 93 1.20 -22.44 14.17
CA SER A 93 0.92 -21.19 13.44
C SER A 93 -0.30 -21.34 12.54
N ALA A 94 -0.36 -22.42 11.75
CA ALA A 94 -1.53 -22.76 10.95
C ALA A 94 -2.80 -22.85 11.82
N SER A 95 -2.72 -23.52 12.97
CA SER A 95 -3.84 -23.64 13.91
C SER A 95 -4.31 -22.27 14.42
N ALA A 96 -3.38 -21.37 14.74
CA ALA A 96 -3.69 -20.01 15.17
C ALA A 96 -4.41 -19.21 14.06
N TYR A 97 -3.89 -19.26 12.82
CA TYR A 97 -4.52 -18.61 11.67
C TYR A 97 -5.90 -19.20 11.37
N LEU A 98 -6.08 -20.51 11.48
CA LEU A 98 -7.38 -21.17 11.33
C LEU A 98 -8.39 -20.69 12.39
N GLY A 99 -7.96 -20.60 13.65
CA GLY A 99 -8.75 -20.06 14.75
C GLY A 99 -9.19 -18.62 14.49
N ARG A 100 -8.26 -17.77 14.06
CA ARG A 100 -8.57 -16.38 13.70
C ARG A 100 -9.49 -16.28 12.48
N TRP A 101 -9.27 -17.10 11.46
CA TRP A 101 -10.11 -17.18 10.27
C TRP A 101 -11.56 -17.57 10.61
N ARG A 102 -11.77 -18.50 11.54
CA ARG A 102 -13.12 -18.87 12.00
C ARG A 102 -13.88 -17.70 12.61
N ARG A 103 -13.17 -16.74 13.23
CA ARG A 103 -13.76 -15.53 13.82
C ARG A 103 -13.96 -14.42 12.77
N SER A 104 -12.90 -14.08 12.04
CA SER A 104 -12.83 -12.90 11.19
C SER A 104 -13.23 -13.17 9.73
N HIS A 105 -13.03 -14.41 9.28
CA HIS A 105 -13.19 -14.86 7.90
C HIS A 105 -12.35 -14.09 6.86
N LYS A 106 -11.26 -13.47 7.30
CA LYS A 106 -10.33 -12.72 6.45
C LYS A 106 -9.61 -13.64 5.47
N ARG A 107 -9.43 -13.20 4.22
CA ARG A 107 -8.77 -14.03 3.19
C ARG A 107 -7.28 -14.21 3.47
N GLU A 108 -6.69 -13.23 4.13
CA GLU A 108 -5.30 -13.20 4.56
C GLU A 108 -5.01 -14.39 5.49
N ASP A 109 -5.88 -14.62 6.48
CA ASP A 109 -5.73 -15.73 7.44
C ASP A 109 -5.79 -17.09 6.74
N ALA A 110 -6.71 -17.27 5.78
CA ALA A 110 -6.78 -18.49 4.98
C ALA A 110 -5.51 -18.70 4.14
N THR A 111 -4.95 -17.62 3.60
CA THR A 111 -3.72 -17.67 2.80
C THR A 111 -2.52 -18.06 3.66
N GLN A 112 -2.39 -17.46 4.85
CA GLN A 112 -1.33 -17.79 5.80
C GLN A 112 -1.47 -19.21 6.34
N PHE A 113 -2.70 -19.63 6.68
CA PHE A 113 -3.00 -21.02 7.03
C PHE A 113 -2.47 -22.00 5.98
N HIS A 114 -2.85 -21.84 4.71
CA HIS A 114 -2.39 -22.72 3.64
C HIS A 114 -0.87 -22.69 3.43
N ARG A 115 -0.25 -21.52 3.59
CA ARG A 115 1.20 -21.38 3.51
C ARG A 115 1.90 -22.20 4.59
N GLN A 116 1.50 -22.03 5.84
CA GLN A 116 2.09 -22.72 6.99
C GLN A 116 1.89 -24.24 6.92
N VAL A 117 0.70 -24.70 6.50
CA VAL A 117 0.48 -26.15 6.32
C VAL A 117 1.34 -26.72 5.19
N ARG A 118 1.46 -26.03 4.04
CA ARG A 118 2.33 -26.48 2.96
C ARG A 118 3.79 -26.55 3.38
N GLN A 119 4.23 -25.56 4.15
CA GLN A 119 5.56 -25.51 4.74
C GLN A 119 5.79 -26.70 5.68
N CYS A 120 4.84 -27.00 6.56
CA CYS A 120 4.90 -28.19 7.41
C CYS A 120 4.98 -29.49 6.58
N LEU A 121 4.11 -29.66 5.59
CA LEU A 121 4.07 -30.87 4.75
C LEU A 121 5.32 -31.03 3.87
N ALA A 122 6.03 -29.94 3.58
CA ALA A 122 7.32 -30.02 2.89
C ALA A 122 8.42 -30.63 3.78
N ILE A 123 8.33 -30.45 5.10
CA ILE A 123 9.26 -31.01 6.08
C ILE A 123 8.83 -32.41 6.48
N GLN A 124 7.54 -32.58 6.79
CA GLN A 124 6.94 -33.84 7.21
C GLN A 124 5.70 -34.15 6.35
N PRO A 125 5.87 -34.86 5.21
CA PRO A 125 4.78 -35.17 4.30
C PRO A 125 3.64 -35.99 4.92
N ASP A 126 3.99 -36.88 5.85
CA ASP A 126 3.06 -37.81 6.49
C ASP A 126 2.45 -37.27 7.80
N SER A 127 2.41 -35.95 7.97
CA SER A 127 1.84 -35.33 9.17
C SER A 127 0.31 -35.45 9.18
N GLU A 128 -0.20 -36.37 9.99
CA GLU A 128 -1.65 -36.57 10.17
C GLU A 128 -2.34 -35.30 10.70
N GLU A 129 -1.70 -34.58 11.63
CA GLU A 129 -2.20 -33.34 12.19
C GLU A 129 -2.39 -32.25 11.12
N ALA A 130 -1.42 -32.12 10.20
CA ALA A 130 -1.49 -31.16 9.09
C ALA A 130 -2.66 -31.45 8.15
N LEU A 131 -2.85 -32.73 7.80
CA LEU A 131 -3.93 -33.19 6.92
C LEU A 131 -5.29 -33.00 7.59
N ASN A 132 -5.41 -33.34 8.87
CA ASN A 132 -6.62 -33.11 9.66
C ASN A 132 -6.97 -31.61 9.71
N LEU A 133 -5.99 -30.73 9.90
CA LEU A 133 -6.22 -29.28 9.84
C LEU A 133 -6.76 -28.83 8.48
N LEU A 134 -6.21 -29.32 7.36
CA LEU A 134 -6.75 -29.02 6.02
C LEU A 134 -8.19 -29.48 5.85
N GLN A 135 -8.50 -30.70 6.30
CA GLN A 135 -9.84 -31.25 6.22
C GLN A 135 -10.83 -30.42 7.04
N THR A 136 -10.46 -30.01 8.26
CA THR A 136 -11.32 -29.16 9.11
C THR A 136 -11.57 -27.80 8.46
N PHE A 137 -10.54 -27.17 7.88
CA PHE A 137 -10.68 -25.91 7.16
C PHE A 137 -11.62 -26.03 5.95
N GLN A 138 -11.47 -27.07 5.13
CA GLN A 138 -12.34 -27.31 3.98
C GLN A 138 -13.79 -27.51 4.40
N ARG A 139 -14.02 -28.30 5.45
CA ARG A 139 -15.36 -28.55 6.01
C ARG A 139 -16.01 -27.28 6.53
N ASP A 140 -15.26 -26.43 7.25
CA ASP A 140 -15.76 -25.17 7.78
C ASP A 140 -16.13 -24.20 6.65
N ARG A 141 -15.29 -24.13 5.61
CA ARG A 141 -15.55 -23.34 4.41
C ARG A 141 -16.80 -23.82 3.67
N GLN A 142 -16.96 -25.12 3.48
CA GLN A 142 -18.12 -25.71 2.81
C GLN A 142 -19.42 -25.46 3.59
N LYS A 143 -19.42 -25.69 4.91
CA LYS A 143 -20.57 -25.39 5.78
C LYS A 143 -20.98 -23.93 5.69
N ARG A 144 -20.01 -23.01 5.66
CA ARG A 144 -20.28 -21.58 5.51
C ARG A 144 -20.89 -21.27 4.15
N GLN A 145 -20.34 -21.82 3.07
CA GLN A 145 -20.89 -21.64 1.72
C GLN A 145 -22.33 -22.16 1.63
N GLN A 146 -22.62 -23.32 2.23
CA GLN A 146 -23.97 -23.85 2.32
C GLN A 146 -24.92 -22.93 3.10
N ARG A 147 -24.49 -22.40 4.25
CA ARG A 147 -25.30 -21.43 5.01
C ARG A 147 -25.64 -20.18 4.21
N TRP A 148 -24.67 -19.62 3.47
CA TRP A 148 -24.92 -18.48 2.59
C TRP A 148 -25.90 -18.82 1.46
N LEU A 149 -25.81 -20.02 0.89
CA LEU A 149 -26.74 -20.48 -0.13
C LEU A 149 -28.17 -20.64 0.42
N TYR A 150 -28.33 -21.23 1.61
CA TYR A 150 -29.63 -21.35 2.28
C TYR A 150 -30.22 -19.99 2.65
N LEU A 151 -29.42 -19.06 3.17
CA LEU A 151 -29.87 -17.69 3.45
C LEU A 151 -30.30 -16.97 2.17
N GLY A 152 -29.55 -17.16 1.08
CA GLY A 152 -29.91 -16.65 -0.25
C GLY A 152 -31.27 -17.16 -0.72
N ILE A 153 -31.48 -18.48 -0.69
CA ILE A 153 -32.74 -19.12 -1.09
C ILE A 153 -33.90 -18.64 -0.20
N PHE A 154 -33.70 -18.61 1.12
CA PHE A 154 -34.73 -18.17 2.07
C PHE A 154 -35.12 -16.71 1.82
N SER A 155 -34.14 -15.82 1.68
CA SER A 155 -34.41 -14.40 1.40
C SER A 155 -35.14 -14.21 0.07
N GLY A 156 -34.77 -14.96 -0.98
CA GLY A 156 -35.48 -14.97 -2.26
C GLY A 156 -36.93 -15.45 -2.14
N ALA A 157 -37.18 -16.51 -1.37
CA ALA A 157 -38.53 -17.03 -1.14
C ALA A 157 -39.42 -16.01 -0.40
N VAL A 158 -38.88 -15.30 0.60
CA VAL A 158 -39.61 -14.25 1.33
C VAL A 158 -39.98 -13.10 0.39
N VAL A 159 -39.05 -12.63 -0.44
CA VAL A 159 -39.32 -11.55 -1.41
C VAL A 159 -40.39 -11.96 -2.41
N LEU A 160 -40.32 -13.18 -2.96
CA LEU A 160 -41.35 -13.72 -3.86
C LEU A 160 -42.71 -13.86 -3.17
N GLY A 161 -42.74 -14.30 -1.91
CA GLY A 161 -43.96 -14.37 -1.10
C GLY A 161 -44.61 -13.01 -0.87
N VAL A 162 -43.83 -11.99 -0.53
CA VAL A 162 -44.33 -10.61 -0.37
C VAL A 162 -44.81 -10.06 -1.70
N MET A 163 -44.08 -10.27 -2.78
CA MET A 163 -44.45 -9.80 -4.12
C MET A 163 -45.77 -10.43 -4.59
N THR A 164 -45.92 -11.75 -4.44
CA THR A 164 -47.16 -12.47 -4.78
C THR A 164 -48.33 -12.06 -3.89
N TYR A 165 -48.11 -11.80 -2.60
CA TYR A 165 -49.12 -11.26 -1.69
C TYR A 165 -49.60 -9.86 -2.11
N LEU A 166 -48.67 -8.96 -2.46
CA LEU A 166 -49.00 -7.60 -2.93
C LEU A 166 -49.76 -7.61 -4.26
N LEU A 167 -49.39 -8.52 -5.18
CA LEU A 167 -50.08 -8.74 -6.45
C LEU A 167 -51.53 -9.22 -6.25
N THR A 168 -51.73 -10.22 -5.39
CA THR A 168 -53.06 -10.82 -5.17
C THR A 168 -54.01 -9.89 -4.42
N HIS A 169 -53.50 -9.08 -3.49
CA HIS A 169 -54.31 -8.17 -2.69
C HIS A 169 -54.51 -6.79 -3.33
N ASN A 170 -54.10 -6.62 -4.58
CA ASN A 170 -54.23 -5.36 -5.34
C ASN A 170 -53.69 -4.12 -4.58
N ARG A 171 -52.74 -4.34 -3.65
CA ARG A 171 -52.07 -3.29 -2.86
C ARG A 171 -50.84 -2.72 -3.56
N LEU A 172 -50.71 -2.98 -4.86
CA LEU A 172 -49.71 -2.43 -5.75
C LEU A 172 -49.81 -0.93 -6.11
N PRO A 173 -50.88 -0.14 -5.83
CA PRO A 173 -50.91 1.23 -6.35
C PRO A 173 -49.91 2.18 -5.66
N TYR A 174 -49.26 1.79 -4.55
CA TYR A 174 -48.30 2.66 -3.87
C TYR A 174 -46.84 2.53 -4.33
N VAL A 175 -46.43 1.42 -4.95
CA VAL A 175 -45.00 1.19 -5.30
C VAL A 175 -44.66 1.67 -6.72
N LEU A 176 -45.65 1.82 -7.61
CA LEU A 176 -45.44 2.31 -8.97
C LEU A 176 -45.53 3.84 -9.11
N GLN A 177 -45.99 4.57 -8.08
CA GLN A 177 -46.04 6.03 -8.10
C GLN A 177 -44.67 6.70 -7.90
N SER A 178 -43.67 5.96 -7.41
CA SER A 178 -42.30 6.48 -7.26
C SER A 178 -41.61 6.79 -8.59
N ARG A 179 -42.11 6.31 -9.73
CA ARG A 179 -41.56 6.70 -11.05
C ARG A 179 -41.82 8.17 -11.37
N THR A 180 -43.01 8.69 -11.07
CA THR A 180 -43.32 10.10 -11.37
C THR A 180 -42.52 11.06 -10.49
N ASP A 181 -42.26 10.68 -9.24
CA ASP A 181 -41.46 11.50 -8.32
C ASP A 181 -39.96 11.42 -8.67
N LEU A 182 -39.45 10.26 -9.09
CA LEU A 182 -38.07 10.11 -9.60
C LEU A 182 -37.85 10.93 -10.87
N ASP A 183 -38.81 10.93 -11.80
CA ASP A 183 -38.73 11.72 -13.03
C ASP A 183 -38.74 13.23 -12.72
N GLN A 184 -39.53 13.67 -11.75
CA GLN A 184 -39.52 15.07 -11.30
C GLN A 184 -38.19 15.46 -10.63
N ILE A 185 -37.62 14.58 -9.81
CA ILE A 185 -36.33 14.79 -9.16
C ILE A 185 -35.21 14.85 -10.20
N ASN A 186 -35.20 13.92 -11.17
CA ASN A 186 -34.23 13.90 -12.25
C ASN A 186 -34.32 15.17 -13.11
N GLN A 187 -35.54 15.58 -13.49
CA GLN A 187 -35.74 16.83 -14.22
C GLN A 187 -35.28 18.06 -13.44
N LYS A 188 -35.48 18.09 -12.12
CA LYS A 188 -35.01 19.19 -11.27
C LYS A 188 -33.48 19.22 -11.19
N LEU A 189 -32.87 18.06 -11.00
CA LEU A 189 -31.41 17.92 -10.93
C LEU A 189 -30.74 18.29 -12.25
N GLU A 190 -31.32 17.89 -13.39
CA GLU A 190 -30.84 18.28 -14.71
C GLU A 190 -30.89 19.80 -14.92
N ARG A 191 -31.95 20.47 -14.45
CA ARG A 191 -32.04 21.93 -14.51
C ARG A 191 -30.96 22.59 -13.67
N GLU A 192 -30.73 22.12 -12.44
CA GLU A 192 -29.69 22.65 -11.56
C GLU A 192 -28.27 22.42 -12.13
N ILE A 193 -28.01 21.26 -12.72
CA ILE A 193 -26.73 20.97 -13.38
C ILE A 193 -26.52 21.92 -14.58
N GLN A 194 -27.58 22.16 -15.37
CA GLN A 194 -27.51 23.08 -16.50
C GLN A 194 -27.28 24.53 -16.05
N THR A 195 -27.91 24.98 -14.97
CA THR A 195 -27.68 26.34 -14.44
C THR A 195 -26.25 26.49 -13.92
N LEU A 196 -25.74 25.50 -13.16
CA LEU A 196 -24.37 25.51 -12.67
C LEU A 196 -23.33 25.50 -13.81
N HIS A 197 -23.60 24.76 -14.89
CA HIS A 197 -22.74 24.77 -16.07
C HIS A 197 -22.69 26.15 -16.74
N ARG A 198 -23.83 26.84 -16.84
CA ARG A 198 -23.89 28.21 -17.40
C ARG A 198 -23.14 29.21 -16.53
N GLU A 199 -23.28 29.12 -15.20
CA GLU A 199 -22.53 29.95 -14.27
C GLU A 199 -21.02 29.70 -14.37
N GLN A 200 -20.58 28.44 -14.41
CA GLN A 200 -19.18 28.11 -14.62
C GLN A 200 -18.64 28.63 -15.95
N ALA A 201 -19.42 28.56 -17.03
CA ALA A 201 -19.01 29.09 -18.33
C ALA A 201 -18.88 30.62 -18.31
N ALA A 202 -19.81 31.32 -17.66
CA ALA A 202 -19.75 32.78 -17.50
C ALA A 202 -18.54 33.21 -16.66
N LEU A 203 -18.31 32.55 -15.51
CA LEU A 203 -17.14 32.82 -14.66
C LEU A 203 -15.82 32.53 -15.37
N ARG A 204 -15.76 31.46 -16.18
CA ARG A 204 -14.57 31.16 -16.99
C ARG A 204 -14.30 32.26 -18.01
N GLN A 205 -15.33 32.78 -18.68
CA GLN A 205 -15.19 33.90 -19.61
C GLN A 205 -14.71 35.15 -18.90
N GLU A 206 -15.24 35.46 -17.72
CA GLU A 206 -14.79 36.58 -16.92
C GLU A 206 -13.31 36.45 -16.51
N LEU A 207 -12.89 35.26 -16.05
CA LEU A 207 -11.48 34.99 -15.74
C LEU A 207 -10.57 35.12 -16.96
N ILE A 208 -11.01 34.68 -18.14
CA ILE A 208 -10.27 34.84 -19.39
C ILE A 208 -10.10 36.33 -19.69
N ASN A 209 -11.18 37.11 -19.65
CA ASN A 209 -11.14 38.55 -19.92
C ASN A 209 -10.26 39.32 -18.92
N LEU A 210 -10.30 38.96 -17.63
CA LEU A 210 -9.43 39.54 -16.61
C LEU A 210 -7.95 39.22 -16.89
N ARG A 211 -7.65 37.97 -17.26
CA ARG A 211 -6.29 37.55 -17.58
C ARG A 211 -5.76 38.21 -18.85
N THR A 212 -6.58 38.33 -19.90
CA THR A 212 -6.17 39.02 -21.14
C THR A 212 -5.87 40.50 -20.84
N ASN A 213 -6.74 41.19 -20.11
CA ASN A 213 -6.53 42.59 -19.74
C ASN A 213 -5.23 42.79 -18.92
N GLN A 214 -4.95 41.89 -17.97
CA GLN A 214 -3.71 41.95 -17.18
C GLN A 214 -2.46 41.65 -18.03
N THR A 215 -2.58 40.74 -19.00
CA THR A 215 -1.48 40.40 -19.92
C THR A 215 -1.18 41.56 -20.86
N GLU A 216 -2.20 42.23 -21.39
CA GLU A 216 -2.03 43.43 -22.22
C GLU A 216 -1.39 44.58 -21.43
N ALA A 217 -1.84 44.82 -20.19
CA ALA A 217 -1.26 45.83 -19.31
C ALA A 217 0.23 45.57 -19.02
N SER A 218 0.59 44.33 -18.70
CA SER A 218 1.98 43.93 -18.43
C SER A 218 2.86 43.98 -19.69
N GLN A 219 2.35 43.59 -20.86
CA GLN A 219 3.08 43.72 -22.13
C GLN A 219 3.37 45.17 -22.49
N MET A 220 2.40 46.08 -22.28
CA MET A 220 2.62 47.52 -22.48
C MET A 220 3.70 48.07 -21.53
N GLU A 221 3.73 47.60 -20.28
CA GLU A 221 4.75 48.00 -19.32
C GLU A 221 6.14 47.49 -19.70
N ILE A 222 6.26 46.23 -20.15
CA ILE A 222 7.51 45.65 -20.67
C ILE A 222 8.00 46.43 -21.90
N ALA A 223 7.12 46.76 -22.85
CA ALA A 223 7.48 47.55 -24.02
C ALA A 223 8.00 48.95 -23.63
N ARG A 224 7.38 49.58 -22.62
CA ARG A 224 7.81 50.86 -22.07
C ARG A 224 9.18 50.77 -21.38
N LEU A 225 9.41 49.70 -20.60
CA LEU A 225 10.69 49.42 -19.96
C LEU A 225 11.79 49.18 -20.99
N ASN A 226 11.54 48.35 -22.00
CA ASN A 226 12.49 48.09 -23.09
C ASN A 226 12.86 49.36 -23.85
N ASN A 227 11.91 50.24 -24.13
CA ASN A 227 12.21 51.53 -24.75
C ASN A 227 13.10 52.42 -23.86
N LYS A 228 12.89 52.41 -22.53
CA LYS A 228 13.78 53.10 -21.59
C LYS A 228 15.18 52.49 -21.61
N VAL A 229 15.30 51.17 -21.58
CA VAL A 229 16.59 50.46 -21.65
C VAL A 229 17.34 50.82 -22.94
N ASN A 230 16.69 50.75 -24.09
CA ASN A 230 17.30 51.12 -25.38
C ASN A 230 17.76 52.59 -25.43
N ASN A 231 16.99 53.51 -24.83
CA ASN A 231 17.38 54.92 -24.76
C ASN A 231 18.58 55.14 -23.82
N LEU A 232 18.64 54.40 -22.70
CA LEU A 232 19.78 54.42 -21.79
C LEU A 232 21.02 53.83 -22.46
N GLU A 233 20.90 52.73 -23.20
CA GLU A 233 22.00 52.15 -23.98
C GLU A 233 22.54 53.12 -25.03
N LYS A 234 21.66 53.81 -25.78
CA LYS A 234 22.09 54.86 -26.72
C LYS A 234 22.80 56.00 -26.01
N SER A 235 22.32 56.39 -24.82
CA SER A 235 22.96 57.41 -23.99
C SER A 235 24.34 56.96 -23.50
N LEU A 236 24.50 55.68 -23.13
CA LEU A 236 25.80 55.11 -22.76
C LEU A 236 26.75 55.04 -23.95
N GLN A 237 26.28 54.61 -25.14
CA GLN A 237 27.11 54.58 -26.35
C GLN A 237 27.59 55.98 -26.75
N THR A 238 26.72 56.99 -26.68
CA THR A 238 27.11 58.38 -26.96
C THR A 238 28.11 58.91 -25.93
N LEU A 239 27.97 58.55 -24.65
CA LEU A 239 28.97 58.88 -23.62
C LEU A 239 30.30 58.15 -23.85
N GLN A 240 30.28 56.87 -24.22
CA GLN A 240 31.47 56.11 -24.56
C GLN A 240 32.18 56.69 -25.79
N GLN A 241 31.45 57.01 -26.85
CA GLN A 241 32.02 57.68 -28.03
C GLN A 241 32.66 59.02 -27.67
N LYS A 242 32.02 59.82 -26.81
CA LYS A 242 32.60 61.08 -26.30
C LYS A 242 33.88 60.84 -25.48
N LEU A 243 33.92 59.79 -24.66
CA LEU A 243 35.11 59.38 -23.91
C LEU A 243 36.23 58.92 -24.86
N SER A 244 35.93 58.08 -25.84
CA SER A 244 36.90 57.62 -26.86
C SER A 244 37.44 58.78 -27.70
N SER A 245 36.61 59.75 -28.09
CA SER A 245 37.07 60.93 -28.83
C SER A 245 37.88 61.92 -27.97
N THR A 246 37.77 61.83 -26.64
CA THR A 246 38.56 62.64 -25.69
C THR A 246 39.88 61.97 -25.32
N THR A 247 40.05 60.66 -25.60
CA THR A 247 41.23 59.88 -25.21
C THR A 247 41.99 59.38 -26.46
N LEU A 248 43.04 60.14 -26.83
CA LEU A 248 44.09 59.91 -27.86
C LEU A 248 43.74 60.15 -29.35
N PRO A 249 44.68 60.71 -30.16
CA PRO A 249 46.12 60.38 -30.19
C PRO A 249 47.06 61.60 -29.97
N LEU A 250 48.11 61.51 -29.14
CA LEU A 250 49.47 61.07 -29.51
C LEU A 250 49.90 61.45 -30.95
N LEU A 251 50.82 62.41 -31.01
CA LEU A 251 51.75 62.82 -32.08
C LEU A 251 51.52 62.31 -33.52
N PRO A 252 51.50 63.21 -34.51
CA PRO A 252 52.02 62.94 -35.83
C PRO A 252 53.54 63.27 -35.96
N PRO A 253 54.21 62.73 -36.98
CA PRO A 253 55.66 62.55 -37.05
C PRO A 253 56.41 63.70 -37.75
N SER A 254 57.74 63.67 -37.56
CA SER A 254 58.84 64.24 -38.34
C SER A 254 58.53 65.04 -39.62
N ARG A 255 59.17 66.21 -39.76
CA ARG A 255 60.11 66.51 -40.87
C ARG A 255 60.79 67.88 -40.71
N ASP A 256 62.12 67.81 -40.58
CA ASP A 256 63.15 68.55 -41.34
C ASP A 256 62.93 70.01 -41.74
N ALA A 257 63.83 70.91 -41.30
CA ALA A 257 64.71 71.68 -42.18
C ALA A 257 65.62 72.68 -41.41
N ASN A 258 66.92 72.61 -41.72
CA ASN A 258 68.03 73.56 -41.49
C ASN A 258 68.65 73.68 -40.09
#